data_AF-A0A969EMW5-F1
#
_entry.id   AF-A0A969EMW5-F1
#
_cell.length_a   1.000
_cell.length_b   1.000
_cell.length_c   1.000
_cell.angle_alpha   90.00
_cell.angle_beta   90.00
_cell.angle_gamma   90.00
#
_symmetry.space_group_name_H-M   'P 1'
#
loop_
_entity.id
_entity.type
_entity.pdbx_description
1 polymer ?
#
loop_
_entity_poly.entity_id
_entity_poly.type
_entity_poly.pdbx_seq_one_letter_code
_entity_poly.pdbx_strand_id
1 'polypeptide(L)'
;MTSEQEKNLIERNFPRYGRQIEIIPNCLNMSEYENIKIWRKPNTLIFTGPFKYYVNYEAMTWFVGKVFPLILKQVPDAQLIITGDHANRPLPSSNNVTLAGYVDDIKTLIASSYISIAPLLRGGRDTIKDP
;
A
#
# COMPACT_ATOMS: atom_id res chain seq x y z
N MET A 1 -6.99 10.23 -7.15
CA MET A 1 -6.36 10.81 -8.35
C MET A 1 -7.33 11.84 -8.84
N THR A 2 -7.04 13.11 -8.62
CA THR A 2 -7.80 14.16 -9.26
C THR A 2 -6.81 15.21 -9.71
N SER A 3 -6.47 15.14 -10.99
CA SER A 3 -5.53 16.06 -11.63
C SER A 3 -6.15 17.45 -11.71
N GLU A 4 -5.34 18.51 -11.89
CA GLU A 4 -5.77 19.90 -12.13
C GLU A 4 -6.88 20.00 -13.21
N GLN A 5 -6.93 19.02 -14.13
CA GLN A 5 -7.93 18.93 -15.19
C GLN A 5 -9.35 18.62 -14.68
N GLU A 6 -9.50 17.86 -13.60
CA GLU A 6 -10.81 17.51 -13.04
C GLU A 6 -11.41 18.65 -12.21
N LYS A 7 -10.57 19.47 -11.56
CA LYS A 7 -11.01 20.69 -10.87
C LYS A 7 -11.67 21.67 -11.85
N ASN A 8 -11.03 21.89 -13.00
CA ASN A 8 -11.58 22.74 -14.06
C ASN A 8 -12.92 22.21 -14.62
N LEU A 9 -13.11 20.88 -14.67
CA LEU A 9 -14.34 20.25 -15.15
C LEU A 9 -15.51 20.42 -14.16
N ILE A 10 -15.22 20.38 -12.85
CA ILE A 10 -16.23 20.54 -11.80
C ILE A 10 -16.66 22.01 -11.68
N GLU A 11 -15.72 22.95 -11.74
CA GLU A 11 -16.01 24.39 -11.72
C GLU A 11 -16.88 24.83 -12.91
N ARG A 12 -16.71 24.20 -14.08
CA ARG A 12 -17.48 24.55 -15.29
C ARG A 12 -18.90 23.98 -15.32
N ASN A 13 -19.15 22.83 -14.67
CA ASN A 13 -20.45 22.14 -14.76
C ASN A 13 -21.33 22.29 -13.50
N PHE A 14 -20.77 22.71 -12.36
CA PHE A 14 -21.52 22.80 -11.10
C PHE A 14 -21.23 24.11 -10.32
N PRO A 15 -21.62 25.29 -10.85
CA PRO A 15 -21.29 26.60 -10.27
C PRO A 15 -21.91 26.88 -8.89
N ARG A 16 -22.81 26.02 -8.39
CA ARG A 16 -23.46 26.18 -7.07
C ARG A 16 -22.67 25.61 -5.88
N TYR A 17 -21.55 24.91 -6.12
CA TYR A 17 -20.75 24.27 -5.05
C TYR A 17 -19.37 24.91 -4.82
N GLY A 18 -19.10 26.08 -5.43
CA GLY A 18 -17.78 26.73 -5.45
C GLY A 18 -17.23 27.25 -4.11
N ARG A 19 -17.72 26.80 -2.95
CA ARG A 19 -17.24 27.30 -1.65
C ARG A 19 -16.76 26.27 -0.62
N GLN A 20 -16.81 24.98 -0.91
CA GLN A 20 -16.21 23.95 -0.03
C GLN A 20 -15.65 22.77 -0.83
N ILE A 21 -14.72 23.05 -1.75
CA ILE A 21 -13.85 22.01 -2.29
C ILE A 21 -12.49 22.20 -1.62
N GLU A 22 -12.28 21.52 -0.50
CA GLU A 22 -10.97 21.40 0.12
C GLU A 22 -10.23 20.24 -0.55
N ILE A 23 -9.23 20.59 -1.34
CA ILE A 23 -8.32 19.62 -1.93
C ILE A 23 -7.40 19.18 -0.80
N ILE A 24 -7.52 17.93 -0.36
CA ILE A 24 -6.52 17.31 0.53
C ILE A 24 -5.45 16.73 -0.39
N PRO A 25 -4.29 17.38 -0.56
CA PRO A 25 -3.23 16.83 -1.38
C PRO A 25 -2.68 15.61 -0.65
N ASN A 26 -2.81 14.44 -1.26
CA ASN A 26 -2.06 13.25 -0.82
C ASN A 26 -0.63 13.35 -1.38
N CYS A 27 0.07 14.42 -0.99
CA CYS A 27 1.43 14.69 -1.43
C CYS A 27 2.36 14.25 -0.30
N LEU A 28 3.04 13.12 -0.50
CA LEU A 28 4.22 12.79 0.28
C LEU A 28 5.19 13.97 0.16
N ASN A 29 5.60 14.54 1.28
CA ASN A 29 6.59 15.60 1.29
C ASN A 29 7.95 14.99 0.92
N MET A 30 8.37 15.15 -0.34
CA MET A 30 9.60 14.56 -0.87
C MET A 30 10.85 15.01 -0.10
N SER A 31 10.85 16.21 0.48
CA SER A 31 11.98 16.72 1.28
C SER A 31 12.26 15.88 2.54
N GLU A 32 11.27 15.16 3.05
CA GLU A 32 11.42 14.25 4.20
C GLU A 32 12.16 12.94 3.84
N TYR A 33 12.41 12.69 2.55
CA TYR A 33 13.04 11.46 2.05
C TYR A 33 14.44 11.68 1.47
N GLU A 34 14.87 12.94 1.27
CA GLU A 34 16.13 13.28 0.58
C GLU A 34 17.40 12.88 1.36
N ASN A 35 17.31 12.76 2.69
CA ASN A 35 18.49 12.55 3.56
C ASN A 35 18.55 11.17 4.25
N ILE A 36 17.71 10.21 3.85
CA ILE A 36 17.67 8.90 4.47
C ILE A 36 18.80 8.01 3.93
N LYS A 37 19.95 8.01 4.62
CA LYS A 37 21.09 7.11 4.33
C LYS A 37 20.93 5.80 5.11
N ILE A 38 20.22 4.84 4.53
CA ILE A 38 20.00 3.52 5.14
C ILE A 38 20.54 2.41 4.24
N TRP A 39 21.19 1.42 4.86
CA TRP A 39 21.55 0.18 4.20
C TRP A 39 20.29 -0.63 3.90
N ARG A 40 20.02 -0.86 2.62
CA ARG A 40 18.91 -1.71 2.21
C ARG A 40 19.19 -3.14 2.62
N LYS A 41 18.23 -3.78 3.27
CA LYS A 41 18.25 -5.22 3.51
C LYS A 41 18.00 -5.91 2.17
N PRO A 42 18.94 -6.73 1.67
CA PRO A 42 18.73 -7.47 0.44
C PRO A 42 17.46 -8.32 0.50
N ASN A 43 16.84 -8.53 -0.66
CA ASN A 43 15.71 -9.46 -0.83
C ASN A 43 14.50 -9.19 0.11
N THR A 44 14.38 -7.98 0.65
CA THR A 44 13.30 -7.60 1.58
C THR A 44 12.21 -6.81 0.85
N LEU A 45 11.00 -7.35 0.87
CA LEU A 45 9.77 -6.74 0.38
C LEU A 45 9.02 -6.12 1.55
N ILE A 46 8.35 -4.99 1.33
CA ILE A 46 7.48 -4.34 2.32
C ILE A 46 6.10 -4.02 1.75
N PHE A 47 5.07 -4.28 2.54
CA PHE A 47 3.70 -3.84 2.32
C PHE A 47 3.28 -2.91 3.46
N THR A 48 2.63 -1.81 3.10
CA THR A 48 2.13 -0.81 4.05
C THR A 48 0.63 -0.63 3.87
N GLY A 49 -0.16 -1.11 4.84
CA GLY A 49 -1.60 -0.92 4.81
C GLY A 49 -2.33 -1.75 5.86
N PRO A 50 -3.29 -1.17 6.59
CA PRO A 50 -4.04 -1.93 7.59
C PRO A 50 -5.03 -2.90 6.91
N PHE A 51 -5.20 -4.08 7.49
CA PHE A 51 -6.15 -5.13 7.07
C PHE A 51 -7.59 -4.83 7.47
N LYS A 52 -7.82 -3.77 8.26
CA LYS A 52 -9.15 -3.18 8.45
C LYS A 52 -9.79 -2.87 7.09
N TYR A 53 -9.00 -2.44 6.10
CA TYR A 53 -9.46 -2.37 4.72
C TYR A 53 -9.39 -3.77 4.10
N TYR A 54 -10.56 -4.36 3.83
CA TYR A 54 -10.68 -5.72 3.30
C TYR A 54 -9.86 -5.93 2.03
N VAL A 55 -9.78 -4.93 1.15
CA VAL A 55 -8.98 -4.98 -0.08
C VAL A 55 -7.49 -5.25 0.17
N ASN A 56 -6.91 -4.71 1.25
CA ASN A 56 -5.52 -4.96 1.62
C ASN A 56 -5.34 -6.39 2.12
N TYR A 57 -6.29 -6.87 2.92
CA TYR A 57 -6.27 -8.24 3.42
C TYR A 57 -6.43 -9.27 2.29
N GLU A 58 -7.37 -9.04 1.37
CA GLU A 58 -7.58 -9.87 0.18
C GLU A 58 -6.31 -9.91 -0.69
N ALA A 59 -5.73 -8.74 -0.97
CA ALA A 59 -4.47 -8.59 -1.70
C ALA A 59 -3.33 -9.40 -1.08
N MET A 60 -3.12 -9.25 0.23
CA MET A 60 -2.02 -9.94 0.93
C MET A 60 -2.26 -11.44 1.08
N THR A 61 -3.51 -11.87 1.26
CA THR A 61 -3.84 -13.30 1.31
C THR A 61 -3.49 -14.00 0.00
N TRP A 62 -3.86 -13.40 -1.13
CA TRP A 62 -3.49 -13.91 -2.45
C TRP A 62 -1.98 -13.84 -2.67
N PHE A 63 -1.34 -12.69 -2.37
CA PHE A 63 0.07 -12.50 -2.63
C PHE A 63 0.90 -13.54 -1.86
N VAL A 64 0.66 -13.68 -0.55
CA VAL A 64 1.37 -14.66 0.29
C VAL A 64 1.03 -16.10 -0.11
N GLY A 65 -0.20 -16.38 -0.55
CA GLY A 65 -0.63 -17.72 -0.92
C GLY A 65 -0.23 -18.18 -2.32
N LYS A 66 -0.03 -17.25 -3.28
CA LYS A 66 0.10 -17.58 -4.71
C LYS A 66 1.37 -17.03 -5.35
N VAL A 67 1.80 -15.83 -4.98
CA VAL A 67 2.93 -15.14 -5.63
C VAL A 67 4.21 -15.32 -4.83
N PHE A 68 4.18 -15.05 -3.53
CA PHE A 68 5.36 -15.12 -2.67
C PHE A 68 6.05 -16.50 -2.68
N PRO A 69 5.34 -17.64 -2.75
CA PRO A 69 6.00 -18.95 -2.90
C PRO A 69 6.80 -19.08 -4.20
N LEU A 70 6.39 -18.40 -5.28
CA LEU A 70 7.14 -18.40 -6.55
C LEU A 70 8.40 -17.53 -6.47
N ILE A 71 8.35 -16.46 -5.67
CA ILE A 71 9.53 -15.64 -5.36
C ILE A 71 10.52 -16.46 -4.53
N LEU A 72 10.06 -17.15 -3.48
CA LEU A 72 10.92 -17.99 -2.63
C LEU A 72 11.60 -19.14 -3.39
N LYS A 73 11.01 -19.63 -4.49
CA LYS A 73 11.67 -20.62 -5.37
C LYS A 73 12.91 -20.08 -6.07
N GLN A 74 12.96 -18.78 -6.34
CA GLN A 74 14.05 -18.13 -7.05
C GLN A 74 14.99 -17.37 -6.11
N VAL A 75 14.45 -16.83 -5.02
CA VAL A 75 15.15 -16.06 -3.99
C VAL A 75 14.75 -16.62 -2.61
N PRO A 76 15.37 -17.73 -2.17
CA PRO A 76 14.94 -18.46 -0.97
C PRO A 76 15.04 -17.67 0.35
N ASP A 77 15.91 -16.68 0.40
CA ASP A 77 16.12 -15.80 1.54
C ASP A 77 15.22 -14.56 1.53
N ALA A 78 14.33 -14.42 0.54
CA ALA A 78 13.42 -13.28 0.45
C ALA A 78 12.56 -13.14 1.72
N GLN A 79 12.41 -11.91 2.19
CA GLN A 79 11.62 -11.57 3.38
C GLN A 79 10.48 -10.64 2.98
N LEU A 80 9.32 -10.80 3.61
CA LEU A 80 8.18 -9.92 3.44
C LEU A 80 7.78 -9.31 4.79
N ILE A 81 7.78 -7.99 4.86
CA ILE A 81 7.35 -7.23 6.04
C ILE A 81 5.99 -6.60 5.74
N ILE A 82 5.01 -6.82 6.61
CA ILE A 82 3.65 -6.28 6.48
C ILE A 82 3.37 -5.36 7.67
N THR A 83 3.16 -4.08 7.39
CA THR A 83 2.94 -3.03 8.41
C THR A 83 1.50 -2.53 8.43
N GLY A 84 1.09 -1.95 9.56
CA GLY A 84 -0.28 -1.52 9.85
C GLY A 84 -1.05 -2.51 10.72
N ASP A 85 -2.27 -2.14 11.11
CA ASP A 85 -3.17 -2.99 11.90
C ASP A 85 -3.63 -4.22 11.10
N HIS A 86 -3.31 -5.43 11.57
CA HIS A 86 -3.70 -6.68 10.93
C HIS A 86 -5.10 -7.17 11.33
N ALA A 87 -5.75 -6.52 12.28
CA ALA A 87 -7.09 -6.87 12.78
C ALA A 87 -7.25 -8.34 13.18
N ASN A 88 -6.18 -8.97 13.70
CA ASN A 88 -6.09 -10.41 14.01
C ASN A 88 -6.52 -11.35 12.87
N ARG A 89 -6.41 -10.89 11.62
CA ARG A 89 -6.78 -11.70 10.46
C ARG A 89 -5.64 -12.62 10.06
N PRO A 90 -5.91 -13.92 9.85
CA PRO A 90 -4.87 -14.88 9.49
C PRO A 90 -4.42 -14.70 8.04
N LEU A 91 -3.13 -14.87 7.78
CA LEU A 91 -2.58 -15.05 6.44
C LEU A 91 -2.12 -16.50 6.25
N PRO A 92 -1.89 -16.96 5.01
CA PRO A 92 -1.22 -18.22 4.78
C PRO A 92 0.15 -18.24 5.50
N SER A 93 0.45 -19.34 6.18
CA SER A 93 1.67 -19.45 6.99
C SER A 93 2.92 -19.47 6.09
N SER A 94 3.92 -18.67 6.46
CA SER A 94 5.23 -18.64 5.83
C SER A 94 6.25 -18.07 6.80
N ASN A 95 7.38 -18.76 6.98
CA ASN A 95 8.45 -18.34 7.89
C ASN A 95 9.15 -17.05 7.42
N ASN A 96 8.98 -16.70 6.14
CA ASN A 96 9.57 -15.52 5.50
C ASN A 96 8.63 -14.30 5.54
N VAL A 97 7.49 -14.38 6.24
CA VAL A 97 6.52 -13.29 6.38
C VAL A 97 6.50 -12.79 7.81
N THR A 98 6.77 -11.51 7.99
CA THR A 98 6.71 -10.81 9.28
C THR A 98 5.54 -9.84 9.31
N LEU A 99 4.63 -10.06 10.25
CA LEU A 99 3.56 -9.14 10.61
C LEU A 99 4.10 -8.13 11.64
N ALA A 100 4.62 -6.99 11.17
CA ALA A 100 5.29 -6.01 12.03
C ALA A 100 4.33 -5.10 12.83
N GLY A 101 3.08 -4.96 12.38
CA GLY A 101 2.09 -4.12 13.05
C GLY A 101 2.33 -2.64 12.81
N TYR A 102 1.94 -1.80 13.78
CA TYR A 102 2.29 -0.38 13.76
C TYR A 102 3.79 -0.19 14.02
N VAL A 103 4.42 0.66 13.22
CA VAL A 103 5.84 0.98 13.31
C VAL A 103 6.01 2.49 13.47
N ASP A 104 6.85 2.90 14.41
CA ASP A 104 7.04 4.31 14.76
C ASP A 104 7.67 5.12 13.61
N ASP A 105 8.56 4.49 12.84
CA ASP A 105 9.23 5.10 11.69
C ASP A 105 9.09 4.23 10.44
N ILE A 106 7.93 4.36 9.78
CA ILE A 106 7.64 3.69 8.53
C ILE A 106 8.56 4.12 7.39
N LYS A 107 9.07 5.37 7.41
CA LYS A 107 9.91 5.91 6.33
C LYS A 107 11.26 5.21 6.30
N THR A 108 11.89 5.08 7.47
CA THR A 108 13.13 4.32 7.65
C THR A 108 12.94 2.87 7.24
N LEU A 109 11.80 2.26 7.61
CA LEU A 109 11.53 0.86 7.28
C LEU A 109 11.33 0.65 5.77
N ILE A 110 10.58 1.53 5.10
CA ILE A 110 10.43 1.52 3.64
C ILE A 110 11.79 1.73 2.96
N ALA A 111 12.58 2.72 3.40
CA ALA A 111 13.90 3.03 2.83
C ALA A 111 14.90 1.89 3.04
N SER A 112 14.77 1.13 4.13
CA SER A 112 15.57 -0.08 4.40
C SER A 112 15.14 -1.30 3.58
N SER A 113 13.94 -1.27 2.98
CA SER A 113 13.42 -2.36 2.18
C SER A 113 13.88 -2.24 0.72
N TYR A 114 14.02 -3.38 0.05
CA TYR A 114 14.50 -3.40 -1.34
C TYR A 114 13.37 -3.12 -2.33
N ILE A 115 12.15 -3.58 -2.03
CA ILE A 115 10.97 -3.43 -2.88
C ILE A 115 9.75 -3.11 -2.02
N SER A 116 9.01 -2.05 -2.36
CA SER A 116 7.67 -1.80 -1.83
C SER A 116 6.63 -2.44 -2.76
N ILE A 117 5.68 -3.20 -2.21
CA ILE A 117 4.64 -3.89 -2.99
C ILE A 117 3.25 -3.33 -2.68
N ALA A 118 2.41 -3.23 -3.71
CA ALA A 118 1.00 -2.88 -3.61
C ALA A 118 0.20 -3.82 -4.53
N PRO A 119 -0.10 -5.06 -4.10
CA PRO A 119 -0.85 -6.00 -4.92
C PRO A 119 -2.28 -5.49 -5.10
N LEU A 120 -2.68 -5.24 -6.33
CA LEU A 120 -4.04 -4.83 -6.68
C LEU A 120 -4.77 -6.03 -7.30
N LEU A 121 -5.72 -6.60 -6.57
CA LEU A 121 -6.55 -7.71 -7.07
C LEU A 121 -7.86 -7.25 -7.71
N ARG A 122 -8.36 -6.10 -7.30
CA ARG A 122 -9.54 -5.46 -7.87
C ARG A 122 -9.18 -4.02 -8.16
N GLY A 123 -9.27 -3.61 -9.43
CA GLY A 123 -9.24 -2.20 -9.78
C GLY A 123 -10.43 -1.50 -9.11
N GLY A 124 -10.23 -0.29 -8.59
CA GLY A 124 -11.26 0.53 -7.97
C GLY A 124 -12.35 0.94 -8.94
N ARG A 125 -13.18 -0.02 -9.34
CA ARG A 125 -14.48 0.19 -9.96
C ARG A 125 -15.45 -0.65 -9.15
N ASP A 126 -16.34 0.04 -8.46
CA ASP A 126 -17.52 -0.54 -7.84
C ASP A 126 -18.14 -1.53 -8.83
N THR A 127 -18.10 -2.81 -8.49
CA THR A 127 -19.01 -3.76 -9.11
C THR A 127 -20.35 -3.47 -8.45
N ILE A 128 -21.12 -2.57 -9.07
CA ILE A 128 -22.57 -2.49 -8.86
C ILE A 128 -23.06 -3.92 -9.08
N LYS A 129 -23.41 -4.59 -7.98
CA LYS A 129 -24.33 -5.72 -8.04
C LYS A 129 -25.71 -5.09 -7.96
N ASP A 130 -26.28 -4.81 -9.13
CA ASP A 130 -27.73 -4.71 -9.22
C ASP A 130 -28.34 -6.09 -8.94
N PRO A 131 -29.48 -6.14 -8.25
CA PRO A 131 -30.17 -7.37 -7.83
C PRO A 131 -30.74 -8.20 -8.99
#